data_AF-A0A961SD07-F1
#
_entry.id   AF-A0A961SD07-F1
#
_cell.length_a   1.000
_cell.length_b   1.000
_cell.length_c   1.000
_cell.angle_alpha   90.00
_cell.angle_beta   90.00
_cell.angle_gamma   90.00
#
_symmetry.space_group_name_H-M   'P 1'
#
loop_
_entity.id
_entity.type
_entity.pdbx_description
1 polymer ?
#
loop_
_entity_poly.entity_id
_entity_poly.type
_entity_poly.pdbx_seq_one_letter_code
_entity_poly.pdbx_strand_id
1 'polypeptide(L)'
;PDEYVVSLDVDIVIVDSLDFIAGQPELDFVIAPHRVSNPISRGHGAVYRVKVGSHSFIWENLIHDFENKTGPYFGPKQERFREQSWLERQLPGEKMQFFPANKVLVYRKDCHARAWTSFLGSKLGAMGFSTARFGTARLPGIGEAVVSFSGKINPRDVKDSHCGHLKRAPFIAEHWHK
;
A
#
# COMPACT_ATOMS: atom_id res chain seq x y z
N PRO A 1 -23.83 2.83 18.92
CA PRO A 1 -22.70 1.99 18.45
C PRO A 1 -21.74 2.88 17.67
N ASP A 2 -20.44 2.74 17.89
CA ASP A 2 -19.47 3.42 17.03
C ASP A 2 -19.46 2.76 15.65
N GLU A 3 -19.50 3.57 14.59
CA GLU A 3 -19.48 3.12 13.20
C GLU A 3 -18.13 3.46 12.56
N TYR A 4 -17.58 2.55 11.77
CA TYR A 4 -16.28 2.70 11.11
C TYR A 4 -16.37 2.33 9.63
N VAL A 5 -15.56 3.00 8.83
CA VAL A 5 -15.32 2.65 7.43
C VAL A 5 -13.88 2.18 7.29
N VAL A 6 -13.71 1.10 6.53
CA VAL A 6 -12.39 0.58 6.14
C VAL A 6 -12.21 0.85 4.66
N SER A 7 -11.10 1.49 4.31
CA SER A 7 -10.67 1.65 2.92
C SER A 7 -9.56 0.65 2.62
N LEU A 8 -9.69 -0.02 1.48
CA LEU A 8 -8.75 -1.00 0.96
C LEU A 8 -8.46 -0.67 -0.51
N ASP A 9 -7.18 -0.61 -0.88
CA ASP A 9 -6.80 -0.54 -2.28
C ASP A 9 -7.26 -1.80 -3.03
N VAL A 10 -7.57 -1.65 -4.31
CA VAL A 10 -8.00 -2.78 -5.16
C VAL A 10 -6.86 -3.72 -5.56
N ASP A 11 -5.62 -3.28 -5.42
CA ASP A 11 -4.40 -4.00 -5.79
C ASP A 11 -3.73 -4.69 -4.59
N ILE A 12 -4.54 -5.18 -3.64
CA ILE A 12 -4.06 -5.94 -2.48
C ILE A 12 -4.37 -7.44 -2.58
N VAL A 13 -3.67 -8.23 -1.77
CA VAL A 13 -3.98 -9.63 -1.50
C VAL A 13 -4.11 -9.81 0.01
N ILE A 14 -5.23 -10.36 0.47
CA ILE A 14 -5.49 -10.69 1.87
C ILE A 14 -4.97 -12.10 2.13
N VAL A 15 -3.97 -12.24 3.01
CA VAL A 15 -3.27 -13.52 3.27
C VAL A 15 -3.59 -14.12 4.64
N ASP A 16 -4.23 -13.35 5.53
CA ASP A 16 -4.67 -13.79 6.86
C ASP A 16 -5.84 -12.89 7.34
N SER A 17 -6.36 -13.13 8.55
CA SER A 17 -7.45 -12.39 9.18
C SER A 17 -7.20 -10.87 9.22
N LEU A 18 -8.26 -10.11 8.94
CA LEU A 18 -8.30 -8.65 9.01
C LEU A 18 -8.72 -8.12 10.40
N ASP A 19 -8.85 -8.97 11.43
CA ASP A 19 -9.30 -8.56 12.77
C ASP A 19 -8.43 -7.46 13.39
N PHE A 20 -7.16 -7.33 12.97
CA PHE A 20 -6.28 -6.25 13.41
C PHE A 20 -6.84 -4.85 13.12
N ILE A 21 -7.71 -4.72 12.10
CA ILE A 21 -8.37 -3.46 11.76
C ILE A 21 -9.32 -3.03 12.88
N ALA A 22 -9.90 -3.95 13.63
CA ALA A 22 -10.81 -3.67 14.74
C ALA A 22 -10.10 -3.49 16.10
N GLY A 23 -8.79 -3.78 16.21
CA GLY A 23 -8.09 -3.92 17.50
C GLY A 23 -7.89 -2.66 18.34
N GLN A 24 -8.21 -1.47 17.83
CA GLN A 24 -8.03 -0.17 18.51
C GLN A 24 -9.27 0.72 18.34
N PRO A 25 -10.47 0.29 18.76
CA PRO A 25 -11.72 0.99 18.44
C PRO A 25 -11.75 2.45 18.97
N GLU A 26 -11.02 2.75 20.04
CA GLU A 26 -10.90 4.10 20.60
C GLU A 26 -10.28 5.14 19.65
N LEU A 27 -9.61 4.71 18.59
CA LEU A 27 -8.95 5.61 17.63
C LEU A 27 -9.84 5.97 16.45
N ASP A 28 -9.94 7.27 16.20
CA ASP A 28 -10.73 7.84 15.11
C ASP A 28 -10.15 7.55 13.72
N PHE A 29 -8.84 7.39 13.60
CA PHE A 29 -8.17 7.09 12.34
C PHE A 29 -6.92 6.25 12.56
N VAL A 30 -6.79 5.16 11.79
CA VAL A 30 -5.62 4.27 11.82
C VAL A 30 -5.25 3.87 10.39
N ILE A 31 -3.97 3.96 10.03
CA ILE A 31 -3.46 3.66 8.68
C ILE A 31 -2.30 2.66 8.74
N ALA A 32 -2.05 1.94 7.65
CA ALA A 32 -0.85 1.12 7.55
C ALA A 32 0.41 1.99 7.66
N PRO A 33 1.46 1.56 8.38
CA PRO A 33 2.70 2.32 8.42
C PRO A 33 3.44 2.24 7.09
N HIS A 34 4.08 3.35 6.70
CA HIS A 34 4.87 3.40 5.49
C HIS A 34 6.14 2.55 5.61
N ARG A 35 6.40 1.73 4.59
CA ARG A 35 7.56 0.80 4.55
C ARG A 35 8.75 1.34 3.73
N VAL A 36 8.80 2.64 3.41
CA VAL A 36 9.91 3.27 2.67
C VAL A 36 10.75 4.15 3.58
N SER A 37 12.07 4.14 3.33
CA SER A 37 13.07 5.04 3.88
C SER A 37 12.90 6.51 3.46
N ASN A 38 11.71 6.92 2.99
CA ASN A 38 11.43 8.32 2.72
C ASN A 38 10.93 8.94 4.03
N PRO A 39 11.70 9.86 4.66
CA PRO A 39 11.34 10.44 5.95
C PRO A 39 10.07 11.30 5.90
N ILE A 40 9.58 11.64 4.70
CA ILE A 40 8.44 12.54 4.51
C ILE A 40 7.12 11.81 4.72
N SER A 41 7.02 10.55 4.29
CA SER A 41 5.75 9.80 4.33
C SER A 41 5.75 8.77 5.44
N ARG A 42 4.69 8.80 6.24
CA ARG A 42 4.49 8.05 7.47
C ARG A 42 3.45 6.95 7.32
N GLY A 43 2.42 7.16 6.51
CA GLY A 43 1.33 6.20 6.26
C GLY A 43 1.44 5.55 4.88
N HIS A 44 0.78 4.41 4.70
CA HIS A 44 0.61 3.72 3.43
C HIS A 44 -0.88 3.61 3.14
N GLY A 45 -1.35 4.24 2.06
CA GLY A 45 -2.78 4.41 1.74
C GLY A 45 -3.56 3.11 1.47
N ALA A 46 -2.88 1.98 1.31
CA ALA A 46 -3.53 0.74 0.89
C ALA A 46 -4.54 0.17 1.90
N VAL A 47 -4.39 0.50 3.19
CA VAL A 47 -5.34 0.09 4.23
C VAL A 47 -5.42 1.20 5.27
N TYR A 48 -6.62 1.71 5.51
CA TYR A 48 -6.91 2.56 6.67
C TYR A 48 -8.33 2.35 7.16
N ARG A 49 -8.56 2.72 8.42
CA ARG A 49 -9.87 2.75 9.06
C ARG A 49 -10.13 4.14 9.60
N VAL A 50 -11.36 4.62 9.43
CA VAL A 50 -11.83 5.90 9.96
C VAL A 50 -13.16 5.71 10.69
N LYS A 51 -13.31 6.36 11.84
CA LYS A 51 -14.58 6.46 12.55
C LYS A 51 -15.51 7.41 11.78
N VAL A 52 -16.75 7.01 11.56
CA VAL A 52 -17.72 7.82 10.83
C VAL A 52 -17.95 9.13 11.58
N GLY A 53 -17.80 10.26 10.89
CA GLY A 53 -18.01 11.60 11.43
C GLY A 53 -16.84 12.24 12.17
N SER A 54 -15.76 11.52 12.52
CA SER A 54 -14.64 12.07 13.31
C SER A 54 -13.83 13.16 12.59
N HIS A 55 -13.87 13.16 11.25
CA HIS A 55 -13.08 14.06 10.40
C HIS A 55 -13.91 14.72 9.30
N SER A 56 -15.18 15.06 9.56
CA SER A 56 -16.08 15.69 8.56
C SER A 56 -15.50 16.98 7.97
N PHE A 57 -14.76 17.74 8.77
CA PHE A 57 -14.09 18.97 8.33
C PHE A 57 -13.15 18.75 7.13
N ILE A 58 -12.57 17.56 6.95
CA ILE A 58 -11.71 17.25 5.80
C ILE A 58 -12.55 17.26 4.51
N TRP A 59 -13.72 16.63 4.55
CA TRP A 59 -14.64 16.57 3.44
C TRP A 59 -15.28 17.93 3.14
N GLU A 60 -15.70 18.65 4.19
CA GLU A 60 -16.24 20.01 4.07
C GLU A 60 -15.23 20.96 3.43
N ASN A 61 -13.96 20.92 3.87
CA ASN A 61 -12.88 21.70 3.28
C ASN A 61 -12.60 21.32 1.82
N LEU A 62 -12.71 20.03 1.48
CA LEU A 62 -12.50 19.54 0.14
C LEU A 62 -13.59 20.04 -0.82
N ILE A 63 -14.86 20.00 -0.41
CA ILE A 63 -15.97 20.51 -1.22
C ILE A 63 -15.89 22.03 -1.39
N HIS A 64 -15.53 22.75 -0.33
CA HIS A 64 -15.47 24.21 -0.35
C HIS A 64 -14.45 24.75 -1.37
N ASP A 65 -13.34 24.04 -1.59
CA ASP A 65 -12.24 24.52 -2.42
C ASP A 65 -11.45 23.37 -3.08
N PHE A 66 -12.14 22.56 -3.87
CA PHE A 66 -11.57 21.33 -4.41
C PHE A 66 -10.25 21.56 -5.16
N GLU A 67 -10.20 22.55 -6.06
CA GLU A 67 -9.04 22.81 -6.92
C GLU A 67 -7.79 23.17 -6.11
N ASN A 68 -7.90 24.11 -5.16
CA ASN A 68 -6.73 24.49 -4.36
C ASN A 68 -6.36 23.42 -3.32
N LYS A 69 -7.33 22.66 -2.81
CA LYS A 69 -7.09 21.60 -1.83
C LYS A 69 -6.52 20.32 -2.44
N THR A 70 -6.72 20.08 -3.73
CA THR A 70 -6.21 18.88 -4.44
C THR A 70 -5.06 19.17 -5.40
N GLY A 71 -5.00 20.36 -5.99
CA GLY A 71 -3.99 20.80 -6.96
C GLY A 71 -2.54 20.43 -6.61
N PRO A 72 -2.06 20.73 -5.39
CA PRO A 72 -0.69 20.38 -4.98
C PRO A 72 -0.38 18.88 -4.96
N TYR A 73 -1.40 18.01 -4.92
CA TYR A 73 -1.25 16.56 -4.77
C TYR A 73 -1.35 15.82 -6.09
N PHE A 74 -1.76 16.50 -7.16
CA PHE A 74 -1.62 15.96 -8.50
C PHE A 74 -0.15 15.89 -8.93
N GLY A 75 0.22 14.84 -9.67
CA GLY A 75 1.58 14.69 -10.22
C GLY A 75 1.91 15.77 -11.27
N PRO A 76 3.16 15.83 -11.77
CA PRO A 76 3.61 16.84 -12.74
C PRO A 76 2.79 16.93 -14.03
N LYS A 77 2.08 15.85 -14.39
CA LYS A 77 1.18 15.77 -15.56
C LYS A 77 -0.30 15.83 -15.20
N GLN A 78 -0.63 16.04 -13.93
CA GLN A 78 -1.98 15.97 -13.37
C GLN A 78 -2.73 14.63 -13.55
N GLU A 79 -2.07 13.59 -14.05
CA GLU A 79 -2.69 12.29 -14.34
C GLU A 79 -3.00 11.46 -13.09
N ARG A 80 -2.40 11.76 -11.93
CA ARG A 80 -2.55 10.97 -10.71
C ARG A 80 -2.58 11.84 -9.46
N PHE A 81 -3.64 11.68 -8.68
CA PHE A 81 -3.77 12.24 -7.34
C PHE A 81 -2.95 11.42 -6.34
N ARG A 82 -2.12 12.09 -5.54
CA ARG A 82 -1.30 11.46 -4.48
C ARG A 82 -2.07 11.44 -3.16
N GLU A 83 -3.03 10.51 -3.07
CA GLU A 83 -3.95 10.36 -1.93
C GLU A 83 -3.21 10.25 -0.59
N GLN A 84 -2.19 9.40 -0.48
CA GLN A 84 -1.38 9.25 0.73
C GLN A 84 -0.76 10.57 1.21
N SER A 85 -0.18 11.35 0.29
CA SER A 85 0.38 12.67 0.62
C SER A 85 -0.69 13.69 1.02
N TRP A 86 -1.89 13.57 0.44
CA TRP A 86 -3.03 14.40 0.81
C TRP A 86 -3.51 14.06 2.22
N LEU A 87 -3.75 12.78 2.53
CA LEU A 87 -4.15 12.31 3.86
C LEU A 87 -3.16 12.73 4.95
N GLU A 88 -1.86 12.54 4.73
CA GLU A 88 -0.81 12.96 5.67
C GLU A 88 -0.84 14.44 6.00
N ARG A 89 -1.25 15.28 5.04
CA ARG A 89 -1.37 16.72 5.25
C ARG A 89 -2.68 17.11 5.95
N GLN A 90 -3.76 16.35 5.78
CA GLN A 90 -5.01 16.59 6.50
C GLN A 90 -4.96 16.10 7.96
N LEU A 91 -4.10 15.10 8.24
CA LEU A 91 -3.97 14.44 9.54
C LEU A 91 -2.53 14.54 10.07
N PRO A 92 -2.10 15.74 10.53
CA PRO A 92 -0.72 15.94 10.95
C PRO A 92 -0.35 15.11 12.19
N GLY A 93 0.91 14.66 12.24
CA GLY A 93 1.64 14.30 13.46
C GLY A 93 0.93 13.34 14.41
N GLU A 94 0.33 13.94 15.43
CA GLU A 94 -0.32 13.32 16.59
C GLU A 94 -1.64 12.63 16.25
N LYS A 95 -2.26 12.98 15.11
CA LYS A 95 -3.53 12.39 14.66
C LYS A 95 -3.37 11.13 13.82
N MET A 96 -2.17 10.86 13.29
CA MET A 96 -1.94 9.70 12.44
C MET A 96 -1.41 8.54 13.27
N GLN A 97 -2.31 7.61 13.59
CA GLN A 97 -2.02 6.37 14.31
C GLN A 97 -1.86 5.21 13.32
N PHE A 98 -1.16 4.17 13.74
CA PHE A 98 -0.76 3.09 12.83
C PHE A 98 -1.24 1.72 13.29
N PHE A 99 -1.61 0.89 12.31
CA PHE A 99 -1.76 -0.56 12.54
C PHE A 99 -0.41 -1.18 12.94
N PRO A 100 -0.42 -2.37 13.56
CA PRO A 100 0.81 -3.11 13.83
C PRO A 100 1.67 -3.28 12.57
N ALA A 101 2.97 -3.01 12.69
CA ALA A 101 3.87 -2.82 11.54
C ALA A 101 4.04 -4.05 10.63
N ASN A 102 3.70 -5.23 11.12
CA ASN A 102 3.78 -6.50 10.38
C ASN A 102 2.49 -6.85 9.63
N LYS A 103 1.36 -6.15 9.85
CA LYS A 103 0.07 -6.54 9.28
C LYS A 103 -0.10 -6.22 7.80
N VAL A 104 0.48 -5.11 7.34
CA VAL A 104 0.39 -4.66 5.95
C VAL A 104 1.78 -4.61 5.34
N LEU A 105 2.02 -5.46 4.35
CA LEU A 105 3.28 -5.59 3.64
C LEU A 105 3.22 -4.91 2.27
N VAL A 106 4.37 -4.50 1.76
CA VAL A 106 4.56 -4.03 0.39
C VAL A 106 5.29 -5.11 -0.40
N TYR A 107 4.62 -5.69 -1.40
CA TYR A 107 5.12 -6.83 -2.17
C TYR A 107 6.59 -6.69 -2.62
N ARG A 108 6.95 -5.55 -3.22
CA ARG A 108 8.30 -5.31 -3.77
C ARG A 108 9.41 -5.24 -2.72
N LYS A 109 9.06 -5.08 -1.45
CA LYS A 109 9.98 -4.81 -0.36
C LYS A 109 10.05 -5.97 0.61
N ASP A 110 8.89 -6.36 1.11
CA ASP A 110 8.78 -7.27 2.24
C ASP A 110 8.76 -8.73 1.79
N CYS A 111 8.37 -9.02 0.55
CA CYS A 111 8.16 -10.39 0.08
C CYS A 111 9.36 -10.97 -0.71
N HIS A 112 10.57 -10.43 -0.50
CA HIS A 112 11.78 -10.78 -1.27
C HIS A 112 11.58 -10.75 -2.79
N ALA A 113 10.68 -9.89 -3.28
CA ALA A 113 10.18 -9.95 -4.65
C ALA A 113 11.20 -9.49 -5.70
N ARG A 114 12.15 -8.63 -5.33
CA ARG A 114 13.18 -8.17 -6.29
C ARG A 114 14.23 -9.25 -6.54
N ALA A 115 14.55 -9.43 -7.81
CA ALA A 115 15.70 -10.20 -8.25
C ALA A 115 16.99 -9.39 -8.08
N TRP A 116 18.11 -10.11 -7.92
CA TRP A 116 19.43 -9.48 -7.91
C TRP A 116 19.80 -9.10 -9.34
N THR A 117 20.01 -7.80 -9.57
CA THR A 117 20.55 -7.29 -10.84
C THR A 117 21.99 -6.86 -10.59
N SER A 118 22.94 -7.42 -11.33
CA SER A 118 24.32 -6.92 -11.38
C SER A 118 24.32 -5.44 -11.82
N PHE A 119 25.38 -4.68 -11.47
CA PHE A 119 25.48 -3.21 -11.60
C PHE A 119 25.17 -2.64 -13.01
N LEU A 120 25.25 -3.47 -14.06
CA LEU A 120 24.88 -3.16 -15.46
C LEU A 120 23.38 -3.39 -15.79
N GLY A 121 22.59 -3.90 -14.83
CA GLY A 121 21.43 -4.76 -15.08
C GLY A 121 20.03 -4.18 -14.88
N SER A 122 19.85 -2.90 -14.52
CA SER A 122 18.50 -2.34 -14.30
C SER A 122 17.70 -2.19 -15.60
N LYS A 123 18.34 -1.73 -16.70
CA LYS A 123 17.74 -1.66 -18.04
C LYS A 123 17.54 -3.05 -18.66
N LEU A 124 18.51 -3.95 -18.52
CA LEU A 124 18.40 -5.34 -18.98
C LEU A 124 17.31 -6.11 -18.23
N GLY A 125 17.18 -5.90 -16.91
CA GLY A 125 16.10 -6.47 -16.11
C GLY A 125 14.72 -5.92 -16.49
N ALA A 126 14.63 -4.65 -16.90
CA ALA A 126 13.40 -4.09 -17.47
C ALA A 126 13.07 -4.68 -18.85
N MET A 127 14.08 -5.12 -19.61
CA MET A 127 13.95 -5.87 -20.87
C MET A 127 13.76 -7.39 -20.65
N GLY A 128 13.59 -7.86 -19.41
CA GLY A 128 13.32 -9.27 -19.09
C GLY A 128 14.55 -10.14 -18.85
N PHE A 129 15.77 -9.60 -18.97
CA PHE A 129 17.01 -10.30 -18.61
C PHE A 129 17.27 -10.18 -17.11
N SER A 130 16.46 -10.89 -16.32
CA SER A 130 16.55 -10.91 -14.87
C SER A 130 16.58 -12.33 -14.32
N THR A 131 17.25 -12.51 -13.16
CA THR A 131 17.15 -13.74 -12.37
C THR A 131 15.76 -13.95 -11.76
N ALA A 132 14.85 -12.97 -11.90
CA ALA A 132 13.47 -13.02 -11.44
C ALA A 132 12.71 -14.26 -11.94
N ARG A 133 12.96 -14.70 -13.18
CA ARG A 133 12.31 -15.88 -13.78
C ARG A 133 12.61 -17.19 -13.04
N PHE A 134 13.73 -17.24 -12.33
CA PHE A 134 14.16 -18.41 -11.55
C PHE A 134 13.82 -18.29 -10.06
N GLY A 135 13.41 -17.10 -9.62
CA GLY A 135 13.09 -16.81 -8.23
C GLY A 135 11.60 -16.91 -7.95
N THR A 136 11.27 -16.98 -6.67
CA THR A 136 9.89 -16.92 -6.18
C THR A 136 9.85 -15.97 -4.99
N ALA A 137 8.93 -15.01 -5.02
CA ALA A 137 8.62 -14.14 -3.89
C ALA A 137 7.90 -14.94 -2.82
N ARG A 138 8.16 -14.63 -1.54
CA ARG A 138 7.62 -15.35 -0.40
C ARG A 138 7.13 -14.40 0.65
N LEU A 139 6.05 -14.79 1.32
CA LEU A 139 5.58 -14.19 2.55
C LEU A 139 6.65 -14.38 3.65
N PRO A 140 6.99 -13.34 4.44
CA PRO A 140 7.97 -13.44 5.51
C PRO A 140 7.51 -14.31 6.71
N GLY A 141 6.21 -14.55 6.89
CA GLY A 141 5.68 -15.37 7.98
C GLY A 141 5.80 -14.72 9.36
N ILE A 142 5.65 -13.39 9.42
CA ILE A 142 5.80 -12.57 10.63
C ILE A 142 4.45 -12.05 11.16
N GLY A 143 3.34 -12.63 10.71
CA GLY A 143 1.99 -12.26 11.14
C GLY A 143 1.28 -11.25 10.23
N GLU A 144 1.67 -11.20 8.96
CA GLU A 144 1.05 -10.42 7.90
C GLU A 144 -0.39 -10.83 7.60
N ALA A 145 -1.21 -9.84 7.22
CA ALA A 145 -2.61 -10.05 6.85
C ALA A 145 -2.91 -9.51 5.45
N VAL A 146 -2.20 -8.46 5.01
CA VAL A 146 -2.39 -7.83 3.71
C VAL A 146 -1.06 -7.63 3.01
N VAL A 147 -1.02 -7.91 1.70
CA VAL A 147 0.09 -7.58 0.80
C VAL A 147 -0.40 -6.59 -0.24
N SER A 148 0.12 -5.36 -0.20
CA SER A 148 -0.18 -4.30 -1.17
C SER A 148 0.78 -4.33 -2.36
N PHE A 149 0.22 -4.20 -3.57
CA PHE A 149 0.95 -4.15 -4.83
C PHE A 149 1.05 -2.71 -5.37
N SER A 150 1.68 -1.82 -4.61
CA SER A 150 1.80 -0.43 -5.03
C SER A 150 2.58 -0.22 -6.35
N GLY A 151 2.09 0.74 -7.15
CA GLY A 151 2.76 1.25 -8.34
C GLY A 151 2.18 0.74 -9.66
N LYS A 152 3.03 0.20 -10.53
CA LYS A 152 2.64 -0.28 -11.88
C LYS A 152 2.35 -1.78 -11.96
N ILE A 153 2.48 -2.50 -10.84
CA ILE A 153 2.46 -3.96 -10.83
C ILE A 153 1.24 -4.36 -10.06
N ASN A 154 0.39 -5.18 -10.65
CA ASN A 154 -0.79 -5.75 -10.03
C ASN A 154 -0.51 -7.19 -9.60
N PRO A 155 -1.31 -7.78 -8.69
CA PRO A 155 -1.10 -9.16 -8.29
C PRO A 155 -1.19 -10.14 -9.48
N ARG A 156 -2.03 -9.86 -10.47
CA ARG A 156 -2.16 -10.68 -11.70
C ARG A 156 -0.86 -10.77 -12.50
N ASP A 157 -0.06 -9.70 -12.51
CA ASP A 157 1.16 -9.61 -13.32
C ASP A 157 2.26 -10.57 -12.82
N VAL A 158 2.18 -10.98 -11.56
CA VAL A 158 3.20 -11.78 -10.89
C VAL A 158 2.65 -13.09 -10.29
N LYS A 159 1.36 -13.38 -10.46
CA LYS A 159 0.74 -14.62 -9.95
C LYS A 159 1.39 -15.87 -10.55
N ASP A 160 1.40 -15.95 -11.89
CA ASP A 160 1.82 -17.15 -12.62
C ASP A 160 3.23 -17.04 -13.23
N SER A 161 3.78 -15.81 -13.32
CA SER A 161 5.09 -15.54 -13.92
C SER A 161 5.82 -14.40 -13.19
N HIS A 162 7.04 -14.12 -13.60
CA HIS A 162 7.79 -12.94 -13.18
C HIS A 162 7.38 -11.72 -14.03
N CYS A 163 7.58 -10.51 -13.51
CA CYS A 163 7.35 -9.27 -14.25
C CYS A 163 8.59 -8.36 -14.15
N GLY A 164 9.35 -8.27 -15.24
CA GLY A 164 10.63 -7.55 -15.29
C GLY A 164 11.62 -8.11 -14.25
N HIS A 165 11.94 -7.31 -13.23
CA HIS A 165 12.84 -7.70 -12.14
C HIS A 165 12.13 -8.26 -10.90
N LEU A 166 10.79 -8.43 -10.95
CA LEU A 166 9.99 -8.93 -9.85
C LEU A 166 9.67 -10.41 -10.06
N LYS A 167 10.01 -11.23 -9.07
CA LYS A 167 9.81 -12.69 -9.06
C LYS A 167 8.34 -13.04 -9.00
N ARG A 168 7.94 -14.19 -9.55
CA ARG A 168 6.57 -14.70 -9.36
C ARG A 168 6.18 -14.84 -7.87
N ALA A 169 4.90 -14.72 -7.56
CA ALA A 169 4.34 -14.71 -6.23
C ALA A 169 3.18 -15.73 -6.11
N PRO A 170 3.50 -17.01 -5.88
CA PRO A 170 2.51 -18.10 -5.92
C PRO A 170 1.47 -18.01 -4.80
N PHE A 171 1.81 -17.39 -3.66
CA PHE A 171 0.87 -17.15 -2.56
C PHE A 171 -0.37 -16.36 -3.02
N ILE A 172 -0.29 -15.59 -4.11
CA ILE A 172 -1.45 -14.92 -4.69
C ILE A 172 -2.50 -15.93 -5.14
N ALA A 173 -2.10 -17.07 -5.70
CA ALA A 173 -3.04 -18.12 -6.13
C ALA A 173 -3.73 -18.80 -4.94
N GLU A 174 -3.04 -18.89 -3.79
CA GLU A 174 -3.54 -19.50 -2.56
C GLU A 174 -4.59 -18.62 -1.87
N HIS A 175 -4.45 -17.30 -1.99
CA HIS A 175 -5.19 -16.32 -1.18
C HIS A 175 -6.12 -15.40 -1.97
N TRP A 176 -5.96 -15.31 -3.29
CA TRP A 176 -6.73 -14.39 -4.15
C TRP A 176 -7.56 -15.18 -5.16
N HIS A 177 -8.78 -15.51 -4.74
CA HIS A 177 -9.77 -16.21 -5.54
C HIS A 177 -10.47 -15.27 -6.52
N LYS A 178 -10.85 -15.80 -7.70
CA LYS A 178 -11.63 -15.08 -8.71
C LYS A 178 -13.11 -15.02 -8.33
#